data_AF-A0A1Q6L451-F1
#
_entry.id   AF-A0A1Q6L451-F1
#
_cell.length_a   1.000
_cell.length_b   1.000
_cell.length_c   1.000
_cell.angle_alpha   90.00
_cell.angle_beta   90.00
_cell.angle_gamma   90.00
#
_symmetry.space_group_name_H-M   'P 1'
#
loop_
_entity.id
_entity.type
_entity.pdbx_description
1 polymer ?
#
loop_
_entity_poly.entity_id
_entity_poly.type
_entity_poly.pdbx_seq_one_letter_code
_entity_poly.pdbx_strand_id
1 'polypeptide(L)'
;MEQELAYSFHLGSDKNKSKVAKKVSKGNVSGSTSLSNNAIQNANDLSRINKHNLRDYDNQKELITTIYGTNDIVEDVKQVYLDEFEQARIEFNNKQTRKDRKIDNYFQKVCNSQNDIACEIIIELGDLDFWEDKDNEYRYKMTDVYNEQIQDLAKILPTFKIANATIHFDETSPHMHIVGIPVIDNCKRGMKKQVGKSQLFTKTILSEIQDKMRNACIKSYNKFYDVDSRLKTKQKGRNQDINVKDMGNYREIKRKLEQERKKLENANKQTKKIDNSSKDIVKLLDNLKPMPFSKNNSQISNENIENIKNYIKDVTDVTKTVRSVNDLNLSIKEFEHATFEIEKENKSLKYQIELKDEDIKGLKEDLSAKEKIIIKLREEKESMKAQLQKFKGFWHNLMSHFHKKITYDNDQNYKIVSDDLYKNGIFDDNDNEIANNILRKVTIPDENKNNRLKKKNDFNLN
;
A
#
# COMPACT_ATOMS: atom_id res chain seq x y z
N MET A 1 -29.94 7.27 -12.19
CA MET A 1 -28.57 7.61 -11.77
C MET A 1 -27.76 6.35 -11.93
N GLU A 2 -26.65 6.40 -12.66
CA GLU A 2 -25.69 5.29 -12.69
C GLU A 2 -25.21 5.05 -11.25
N GLN A 3 -25.24 3.79 -10.80
CA GLN A 3 -24.87 3.43 -9.44
C GLN A 3 -23.34 3.42 -9.31
N GLU A 4 -22.81 4.14 -8.32
CA GLU A 4 -21.37 4.16 -8.03
C GLU A 4 -21.01 3.25 -6.85
N LEU A 5 -20.16 2.26 -7.09
CA LEU A 5 -19.72 1.28 -6.10
C LEU A 5 -18.33 1.59 -5.55
N ALA A 6 -18.15 1.42 -4.24
CA ALA A 6 -16.84 1.38 -3.63
C ALA A 6 -16.14 0.05 -3.98
N TYR A 7 -14.81 0.06 -4.08
CA TYR A 7 -14.03 -1.16 -4.24
C TYR A 7 -12.81 -1.10 -3.33
N SER A 8 -12.56 -2.18 -2.60
CA SER A 8 -11.41 -2.32 -1.73
C SER A 8 -10.56 -3.53 -2.14
N PHE A 9 -9.25 -3.34 -2.08
CA PHE A 9 -8.26 -4.40 -2.22
C PHE A 9 -7.25 -4.18 -1.09
N HIS A 10 -7.31 -5.04 -0.10
CA HIS A 10 -6.47 -4.96 1.09
C HIS A 10 -5.46 -6.10 1.09
N LEU A 11 -4.20 -5.80 1.43
CA LEU A 11 -3.14 -6.77 1.65
C LEU A 11 -2.51 -6.48 3.01
N GLY A 12 -2.42 -7.50 3.87
CA GLY A 12 -1.85 -7.36 5.22
C GLY A 12 -0.40 -6.84 5.20
N SER A 13 -0.03 -6.03 6.19
CA SER A 13 1.29 -5.37 6.23
C SER A 13 2.47 -6.37 6.34
N ASP A 14 3.62 -6.03 5.77
CA ASP A 14 4.87 -6.79 5.93
C ASP A 14 5.64 -6.26 7.15
N LYS A 15 5.71 -7.03 8.23
CA LYS A 15 6.32 -6.58 9.51
C LYS A 15 7.85 -6.54 9.47
N ASN A 16 8.50 -6.95 8.37
CA ASN A 16 9.93 -7.28 8.38
C ASN A 16 10.85 -6.20 7.81
N LYS A 17 10.35 -4.99 7.51
CA LYS A 17 11.20 -3.92 6.95
C LYS A 17 12.01 -3.08 7.95
N SER A 18 11.63 -2.97 9.23
CA SER A 18 12.44 -2.23 10.21
C SER A 18 11.98 -2.41 11.67
N LYS A 19 12.84 -2.05 12.64
CA LYS A 19 12.44 -1.90 14.06
C LYS A 19 11.26 -0.92 14.22
N VAL A 20 11.12 0.05 13.31
CA VAL A 20 10.03 1.02 13.24
C VAL A 20 8.73 0.37 12.76
N ALA A 21 8.75 -0.44 11.70
CA ALA A 21 7.57 -1.20 11.25
C ALA A 21 7.05 -2.18 12.33
N LYS A 22 7.96 -2.77 13.11
CA LYS A 22 7.63 -3.60 14.29
C LYS A 22 7.03 -2.79 15.46
N LYS A 23 7.29 -1.47 15.54
CA LYS A 23 6.73 -0.55 16.56
C LYS A 23 5.37 -0.01 16.13
N VAL A 24 5.21 0.35 14.85
CA VAL A 24 3.94 0.80 14.25
C VAL A 24 2.89 -0.33 14.24
N SER A 25 3.28 -1.56 13.88
CA SER A 25 2.37 -2.72 13.92
C SER A 25 1.92 -3.16 15.33
N LYS A 26 2.64 -2.75 16.38
CA LYS A 26 2.22 -2.96 17.79
C LYS A 26 1.17 -1.94 18.26
N GLY A 27 1.05 -0.80 17.57
CA GLY A 27 0.02 0.22 17.86
C GLY A 27 -1.31 -0.03 17.14
N ASN A 28 -1.34 -0.92 16.14
CA ASN A 28 -2.55 -1.37 15.46
C ASN A 28 -3.22 -2.45 16.33
N VAL A 29 -4.12 -2.07 17.23
CA VAL A 29 -4.89 -3.03 18.03
C VAL A 29 -6.29 -3.16 17.41
N SER A 30 -6.47 -4.04 16.42
CA SER A 30 -7.82 -4.48 16.04
C SER A 30 -8.39 -5.37 17.14
N GLY A 31 -9.63 -5.11 17.52
CA GLY A 31 -10.35 -5.85 18.55
C GLY A 31 -11.34 -6.87 17.97
N SER A 32 -11.44 -8.00 18.68
CA SER A 32 -12.46 -9.06 18.73
C SER A 32 -12.99 -9.77 17.47
N THR A 33 -12.91 -9.24 16.24
CA THR A 33 -13.43 -9.98 15.05
C THR A 33 -12.55 -9.92 13.81
N SER A 34 -11.45 -9.17 13.82
CA SER A 34 -10.41 -9.24 12.80
C SER A 34 -9.03 -9.24 13.49
N LEU A 35 -8.10 -10.03 12.97
CA LEU A 35 -6.71 -9.98 13.45
C LEU A 35 -6.20 -8.54 13.26
N SER A 36 -5.47 -8.02 14.24
CA SER A 36 -4.83 -6.71 14.19
C SER A 36 -3.85 -6.50 13.03
N ASN A 37 -3.55 -7.57 12.29
CA ASN A 37 -2.69 -7.57 11.12
C ASN A 37 -2.83 -8.90 10.34
N ASN A 38 -3.19 -8.86 9.06
CA ASN A 38 -3.36 -10.06 8.20
C ASN A 38 -2.03 -10.62 7.65
N ALA A 39 -0.95 -10.55 8.44
CA ALA A 39 0.35 -11.09 8.08
C ALA A 39 0.46 -12.54 8.56
N ILE A 40 0.66 -13.49 7.64
CA ILE A 40 0.74 -14.92 7.95
C ILE A 40 2.22 -15.29 8.08
N GLN A 41 2.76 -15.27 9.30
CA GLN A 41 4.22 -15.39 9.51
C GLN A 41 4.65 -16.79 9.92
N ASN A 42 3.76 -17.51 10.58
CA ASN A 42 4.03 -18.84 11.11
C ASN A 42 2.75 -19.70 11.08
N ALA A 43 2.91 -20.98 11.42
CA ALA A 43 1.81 -21.94 11.42
C ALA A 43 0.65 -21.56 12.37
N ASN A 44 0.91 -20.84 13.48
CA ASN A 44 -0.15 -20.41 14.39
C ASN A 44 -1.00 -19.30 13.76
N ASP A 45 -0.38 -18.37 13.05
CA ASP A 45 -1.10 -17.32 12.31
C ASP A 45 -1.98 -17.95 11.22
N LEU A 46 -1.42 -18.92 10.48
CA LEU A 46 -2.15 -19.66 9.45
C LEU A 46 -3.33 -20.46 10.05
N SER A 47 -3.15 -21.09 11.21
CA SER A 47 -4.23 -21.79 11.92
C SER A 47 -5.34 -20.84 12.38
N ARG A 48 -5.00 -19.62 12.81
CA ARG A 48 -6.01 -18.60 13.17
C ARG A 48 -6.82 -18.17 11.96
N ILE A 49 -6.17 -17.98 10.82
CA ILE A 49 -6.83 -17.63 9.55
C ILE A 49 -7.71 -18.77 9.07
N ASN A 50 -7.24 -20.03 9.15
CA ASN A 50 -8.08 -21.19 8.86
C ASN A 50 -9.38 -21.14 9.65
N LYS A 51 -9.29 -20.98 10.97
CA LYS A 51 -10.46 -21.00 11.84
C LYS A 51 -11.38 -19.79 11.62
N HIS A 52 -10.81 -18.63 11.30
CA HIS A 52 -11.57 -17.42 11.00
C HIS A 52 -12.30 -17.56 9.66
N ASN A 53 -11.55 -17.79 8.58
CA ASN A 53 -12.07 -17.79 7.21
C ASN A 53 -13.03 -18.95 6.94
N LEU A 54 -12.84 -20.09 7.63
CA LEU A 54 -13.73 -21.24 7.52
C LEU A 54 -14.82 -21.28 8.59
N ARG A 55 -14.96 -20.21 9.39
CA ARG A 55 -15.92 -20.09 10.50
C ARG A 55 -15.91 -21.29 11.47
N ASP A 56 -14.75 -21.90 11.69
CA ASP A 56 -14.61 -23.08 12.57
C ASP A 56 -14.86 -22.73 14.06
N TYR A 57 -14.76 -21.46 14.46
CA TYR A 57 -15.06 -21.03 15.83
C TYR A 57 -16.57 -21.02 16.13
N ASP A 58 -17.37 -20.55 15.17
CA ASP A 58 -18.79 -20.26 15.38
C ASP A 58 -19.71 -21.31 14.72
N ASN A 59 -19.14 -22.29 14.02
CA ASN A 59 -19.84 -23.35 13.25
C ASN A 59 -20.85 -22.83 12.20
N GLN A 60 -20.62 -21.62 11.68
CA GLN A 60 -21.49 -20.97 10.69
C GLN A 60 -21.01 -21.22 9.25
N LYS A 61 -20.73 -22.48 8.89
CA LYS A 61 -20.18 -22.82 7.57
C LYS A 61 -21.13 -22.54 6.40
N GLU A 62 -22.42 -22.43 6.67
CA GLU A 62 -23.44 -22.11 5.66
C GLU A 62 -23.41 -20.62 5.23
N LEU A 63 -22.67 -19.78 5.96
CA LEU A 63 -22.57 -18.34 5.69
C LEU A 63 -21.32 -17.94 4.91
N ILE A 64 -20.51 -18.94 4.54
CA ILE A 64 -19.31 -18.78 3.74
C ILE A 64 -19.37 -19.65 2.49
N THR A 65 -18.63 -19.26 1.46
CA THR A 65 -18.45 -20.07 0.26
C THR A 65 -16.98 -20.14 -0.08
N THR A 66 -16.36 -21.31 0.09
CA THR A 66 -15.01 -21.57 -0.41
C THR A 66 -15.08 -21.85 -1.91
N ILE A 67 -14.42 -21.00 -2.70
CA ILE A 67 -14.44 -21.05 -4.17
C ILE A 67 -13.11 -21.51 -4.78
N TYR A 68 -12.05 -21.62 -3.96
CA TYR A 68 -10.76 -22.16 -4.35
C TYR A 68 -10.09 -22.83 -3.16
N GLY A 69 -9.45 -23.99 -3.38
CA GLY A 69 -8.84 -24.79 -2.32
C GLY A 69 -9.86 -25.71 -1.65
N THR A 70 -9.57 -26.08 -0.40
CA THR A 70 -10.38 -27.01 0.40
C THR A 70 -10.85 -26.35 1.69
N ASN A 71 -11.53 -27.12 2.55
CA ASN A 71 -11.90 -26.71 3.90
C ASN A 71 -10.75 -26.89 4.91
N ASP A 72 -9.50 -26.85 4.45
CA ASP A 72 -8.30 -26.84 5.27
C ASP A 72 -7.23 -25.94 4.60
N ILE A 73 -7.25 -24.65 4.96
CA ILE A 73 -6.32 -23.64 4.45
C ILE A 73 -4.87 -23.99 4.83
N VAL A 74 -4.66 -24.66 5.98
CA VAL A 74 -3.31 -25.05 6.42
C VAL A 74 -2.72 -26.07 5.44
N GLU A 75 -3.51 -27.07 5.07
CA GLU A 75 -3.08 -28.11 4.14
C GLU A 75 -2.96 -27.59 2.71
N ASP A 76 -3.90 -26.74 2.27
CA ASP A 76 -3.82 -26.06 0.96
C ASP A 76 -2.48 -25.29 0.82
N VAL A 77 -2.09 -24.53 1.85
CA VAL A 77 -0.83 -23.78 1.84
C VAL A 77 0.38 -24.71 1.82
N LYS A 78 0.39 -25.78 2.61
CA LYS A 78 1.50 -26.76 2.57
C LYS A 78 1.60 -27.43 1.20
N GLN A 79 0.48 -27.74 0.56
CA GLN A 79 0.46 -28.33 -0.77
C GLN A 79 1.08 -27.39 -1.80
N VAL A 80 0.72 -26.10 -1.79
CA VAL A 80 1.39 -25.09 -2.64
C VAL A 80 2.89 -25.04 -2.37
N TYR A 81 3.32 -25.19 -1.11
CA TYR A 81 4.74 -25.23 -0.79
C TYR A 81 5.48 -26.42 -1.41
N LEU A 82 4.83 -27.60 -1.42
CA LEU A 82 5.35 -28.79 -2.08
C LEU A 82 5.43 -28.57 -3.60
N ASP A 83 4.34 -28.12 -4.21
CA ASP A 83 4.23 -27.94 -5.66
C ASP A 83 5.24 -26.89 -6.17
N GLU A 84 5.41 -25.79 -5.44
CA GLU A 84 6.17 -24.65 -5.93
C GLU A 84 7.66 -24.71 -5.56
N PHE A 85 8.04 -25.31 -4.43
CA PHE A 85 9.41 -25.20 -3.91
C PHE A 85 10.17 -26.53 -3.78
N GLU A 86 9.51 -27.68 -3.85
CA GLU A 86 10.15 -28.96 -3.54
C GLU A 86 11.31 -29.28 -4.49
N GLN A 87 11.11 -29.06 -5.78
CA GLN A 87 12.17 -29.23 -6.78
C GLN A 87 13.37 -28.31 -6.51
N ALA A 88 13.11 -27.04 -6.17
CA ALA A 88 14.17 -26.07 -5.85
C ALA A 88 14.91 -26.43 -4.54
N ARG A 89 14.21 -27.07 -3.58
CA ARG A 89 14.78 -27.56 -2.32
C ARG A 89 15.74 -28.72 -2.59
N ILE A 90 15.33 -29.69 -3.41
CA ILE A 90 16.15 -30.84 -3.82
C ILE A 90 17.42 -30.36 -4.54
N GLU A 91 17.28 -29.49 -5.54
CA GLU A 91 18.42 -28.91 -6.27
C GLU A 91 19.39 -28.16 -5.36
N PHE A 92 18.88 -27.42 -4.39
CA PHE A 92 19.69 -26.71 -3.41
C PHE A 92 20.46 -27.69 -2.52
N ASN A 93 19.78 -28.72 -2.00
CA ASN A 93 20.35 -29.73 -1.10
C ASN A 93 21.42 -30.59 -1.79
N ASN A 94 21.25 -30.91 -3.07
CA ASN A 94 22.23 -31.66 -3.86
C ASN A 94 23.58 -30.93 -4.01
N LYS A 95 23.57 -29.59 -3.87
CA LYS A 95 24.79 -28.76 -3.90
C LYS A 95 25.44 -28.58 -2.53
N GLN A 96 24.80 -29.05 -1.44
CA GLN A 96 25.33 -28.88 -0.09
C GLN A 96 26.17 -30.10 0.33
N THR A 97 27.44 -29.86 0.67
CA THR A 97 28.33 -30.88 1.27
C THR A 97 28.09 -31.07 2.77
N ARG A 98 27.63 -30.02 3.45
CA ARG A 98 27.36 -30.00 4.89
C ARG A 98 25.90 -30.34 5.20
N LYS A 99 25.66 -31.29 6.11
CA LYS A 99 24.31 -31.72 6.52
C LYS A 99 23.49 -30.59 7.15
N ASP A 100 24.09 -29.76 7.99
CA ASP A 100 23.42 -28.65 8.68
C ASP A 100 22.92 -27.53 7.75
N ARG A 101 23.40 -27.49 6.49
CA ARG A 101 22.94 -26.54 5.48
C ARG A 101 21.77 -27.05 4.65
N LYS A 102 21.47 -28.34 4.70
CA LYS A 102 20.34 -28.93 3.96
C LYS A 102 19.02 -28.50 4.59
N ILE A 103 18.00 -28.41 3.75
CA ILE A 103 16.66 -27.99 4.12
C ILE A 103 15.78 -29.23 4.07
N ASP A 104 15.32 -29.72 5.21
CA ASP A 104 14.44 -30.90 5.25
C ASP A 104 13.04 -30.53 4.78
N ASN A 105 12.40 -29.54 5.42
CA ASN A 105 11.10 -29.02 5.05
C ASN A 105 11.19 -27.50 4.85
N TYR A 106 10.87 -27.02 3.63
CA TYR A 106 10.98 -25.59 3.32
C TYR A 106 9.91 -24.75 4.03
N PHE A 107 8.67 -25.23 4.12
CA PHE A 107 7.61 -24.56 4.89
C PHE A 107 8.05 -24.30 6.34
N GLN A 108 8.53 -25.35 7.03
CA GLN A 108 9.01 -25.24 8.40
C GLN A 108 10.20 -24.28 8.53
N LYS A 109 11.12 -24.31 7.55
CA LYS A 109 12.24 -23.36 7.51
C LYS A 109 11.76 -21.92 7.42
N VAL A 110 10.73 -21.64 6.62
CA VAL A 110 10.17 -20.29 6.48
C VAL A 110 9.42 -19.89 7.76
N CYS A 111 8.66 -20.79 8.39
CA CYS A 111 8.00 -20.52 9.69
C CYS A 111 9.00 -20.08 10.78
N ASN A 112 10.23 -20.58 10.72
CA ASN A 112 11.31 -20.24 11.65
C ASN A 112 12.15 -19.02 11.19
N SER A 113 11.76 -18.37 10.09
CA SER A 113 12.48 -17.24 9.50
C SER A 113 11.77 -15.90 9.79
N GLN A 114 12.31 -14.81 9.25
CA GLN A 114 11.63 -13.50 9.27
C GLN A 114 10.74 -13.29 8.03
N ASN A 115 10.50 -14.29 7.18
CA ASN A 115 9.63 -14.13 6.01
C ASN A 115 8.19 -14.51 6.36
N ASP A 116 7.23 -13.79 5.75
CA ASP A 116 5.82 -14.22 5.78
C ASP A 116 5.68 -15.53 4.99
N ILE A 117 5.03 -16.54 5.57
CA ILE A 117 4.81 -17.86 4.94
C ILE A 117 3.72 -17.80 3.87
N ALA A 118 2.75 -16.92 4.06
CA ALA A 118 1.67 -16.65 3.11
C ALA A 118 1.18 -15.21 3.31
N CYS A 119 0.31 -14.75 2.42
CA CYS A 119 -0.35 -13.46 2.50
C CYS A 119 -1.84 -13.64 2.29
N GLU A 120 -2.61 -12.80 2.96
CA GLU A 120 -4.04 -12.68 2.73
C GLU A 120 -4.35 -11.39 1.99
N ILE A 121 -5.09 -11.52 0.89
CA ILE A 121 -5.72 -10.42 0.16
C ILE A 121 -7.21 -10.45 0.47
N ILE A 122 -7.79 -9.30 0.81
CA ILE A 122 -9.25 -9.15 0.98
C ILE A 122 -9.76 -8.25 -0.13
N ILE A 123 -10.81 -8.71 -0.83
CA ILE A 123 -11.48 -7.95 -1.90
C ILE A 123 -12.94 -7.74 -1.52
N GLU A 124 -13.40 -6.50 -1.63
CA GLU A 124 -14.78 -6.09 -1.37
C GLU A 124 -15.27 -5.14 -2.46
N LEU A 125 -16.52 -5.32 -2.91
CA LEU A 125 -17.18 -4.45 -3.86
C LEU A 125 -18.52 -3.98 -3.25
N GLY A 126 -18.78 -2.68 -3.29
CA GLY A 126 -19.89 -2.05 -2.59
C GLY A 126 -19.57 -1.78 -1.12
N ASP A 127 -20.02 -0.65 -0.59
CA ASP A 127 -19.90 -0.33 0.84
C ASP A 127 -21.13 -0.83 1.61
N LEU A 128 -21.10 -0.69 2.94
CA LEU A 128 -22.22 -1.05 3.83
C LEU A 128 -23.55 -0.50 3.31
N ASP A 129 -23.59 0.78 2.96
CA ASP A 129 -24.82 1.47 2.53
C ASP A 129 -25.41 0.85 1.25
N PHE A 130 -24.56 0.32 0.35
CA PHE A 130 -25.02 -0.39 -0.85
C PHE A 130 -25.64 -1.77 -0.53
N TRP A 131 -25.14 -2.45 0.49
CA TRP A 131 -25.51 -3.83 0.83
C TRP A 131 -26.63 -3.95 1.87
N GLU A 132 -26.95 -2.87 2.61
CA GLU A 132 -27.88 -2.87 3.77
C GLU A 132 -29.30 -3.32 3.42
N ASP A 133 -29.76 -3.06 2.20
CA ASP A 133 -31.12 -3.36 1.69
C ASP A 133 -31.16 -4.56 0.72
N LYS A 134 -30.04 -5.27 0.53
CA LYS A 134 -29.94 -6.39 -0.42
C LYS A 134 -30.19 -7.71 0.28
N ASP A 135 -31.03 -8.55 -0.34
CA ASP A 135 -31.30 -9.90 0.15
C ASP A 135 -30.13 -10.87 -0.09
N ASN A 136 -30.23 -12.06 0.48
CA ASN A 136 -29.19 -13.07 0.38
C ASN A 136 -28.99 -13.57 -1.06
N GLU A 137 -30.05 -13.65 -1.87
CA GLU A 137 -29.94 -14.08 -3.27
C GLU A 137 -29.07 -13.09 -4.06
N TYR A 138 -29.33 -11.79 -3.91
CA TYR A 138 -28.55 -10.73 -4.51
C TYR A 138 -27.10 -10.74 -4.00
N ARG A 139 -26.89 -10.99 -2.70
CA ARG A 139 -25.55 -11.08 -2.10
C ARG A 139 -24.77 -12.28 -2.64
N TYR A 140 -25.36 -13.48 -2.65
CA TYR A 140 -24.70 -14.72 -3.09
C TYR A 140 -24.30 -14.72 -4.56
N LYS A 141 -24.97 -13.92 -5.39
CA LYS A 141 -24.56 -13.71 -6.79
C LYS A 141 -23.14 -13.11 -6.94
N MET A 142 -22.56 -12.53 -5.89
CA MET A 142 -21.15 -12.14 -5.86
C MET A 142 -20.19 -13.33 -5.99
N THR A 143 -20.62 -14.56 -5.72
CA THR A 143 -19.81 -15.75 -5.94
C THR A 143 -19.30 -15.82 -7.38
N ASP A 144 -20.12 -15.49 -8.37
CA ASP A 144 -19.71 -15.50 -9.78
C ASP A 144 -18.68 -14.39 -10.08
N VAL A 145 -18.89 -13.21 -9.52
CA VAL A 145 -17.95 -12.07 -9.64
C VAL A 145 -16.59 -12.41 -9.02
N TYR A 146 -16.60 -13.02 -7.84
CA TYR A 146 -15.39 -13.39 -7.13
C TYR A 146 -14.67 -14.58 -7.78
N ASN A 147 -15.39 -15.53 -8.37
CA ASN A 147 -14.80 -16.58 -9.19
C ASN A 147 -13.98 -16.02 -10.37
N GLU A 148 -14.51 -15.05 -11.11
CA GLU A 148 -13.77 -14.38 -12.17
C GLU A 148 -12.58 -13.57 -11.61
N GLN A 149 -12.74 -12.90 -10.47
CA GLN A 149 -11.64 -12.18 -9.81
C GLN A 149 -10.47 -13.09 -9.42
N ILE A 150 -10.71 -14.32 -8.97
CA ILE A 150 -9.63 -15.28 -8.69
C ILE A 150 -8.85 -15.60 -9.95
N GLN A 151 -9.55 -15.84 -11.07
CA GLN A 151 -8.91 -16.10 -12.35
C GLN A 151 -8.11 -14.90 -12.86
N ASP A 152 -8.65 -13.69 -12.70
CA ASP A 152 -7.97 -12.46 -13.11
C ASP A 152 -6.75 -12.17 -12.25
N LEU A 153 -6.83 -12.39 -10.93
CA LEU A 153 -5.68 -12.26 -10.03
C LEU A 153 -4.55 -13.23 -10.43
N ALA A 154 -4.89 -14.49 -10.73
CA ALA A 154 -3.91 -15.48 -11.16
C ALA A 154 -3.25 -15.11 -12.51
N LYS A 155 -3.96 -14.45 -13.41
CA LYS A 155 -3.42 -13.93 -14.69
C LYS A 155 -2.58 -12.67 -14.50
N ILE A 156 -3.03 -11.74 -13.65
CA ILE A 156 -2.37 -10.45 -13.40
C ILE A 156 -1.09 -10.64 -12.60
N LEU A 157 -1.10 -11.55 -11.62
CA LEU A 157 0.01 -11.81 -10.70
C LEU A 157 0.32 -13.32 -10.60
N PRO A 158 0.85 -13.94 -11.66
CA PRO A 158 1.07 -15.39 -11.72
C PRO A 158 2.10 -15.93 -10.73
N THR A 159 2.94 -15.05 -10.19
CA THR A 159 3.93 -15.32 -9.13
C THR A 159 3.33 -15.29 -7.73
N PHE A 160 2.07 -14.88 -7.57
CA PHE A 160 1.30 -15.09 -6.35
C PHE A 160 0.46 -16.36 -6.51
N LYS A 161 0.83 -17.41 -5.77
CA LYS A 161 0.19 -18.71 -5.87
C LYS A 161 -0.95 -18.79 -4.88
N ILE A 162 -2.18 -18.71 -5.39
CA ILE A 162 -3.39 -18.81 -4.58
C ILE A 162 -3.46 -20.23 -4.01
N ALA A 163 -3.62 -20.34 -2.70
CA ALA A 163 -3.82 -21.60 -1.99
C ALA A 163 -5.30 -21.81 -1.67
N ASN A 164 -5.97 -20.76 -1.19
CA ASN A 164 -7.38 -20.82 -0.78
C ASN A 164 -8.09 -19.50 -1.10
N ALA A 165 -9.38 -19.56 -1.40
CA ALA A 165 -10.25 -18.39 -1.46
C ALA A 165 -11.63 -18.69 -0.88
N THR A 166 -12.06 -17.89 0.10
CA THR A 166 -13.34 -18.05 0.80
C THR A 166 -14.08 -16.72 0.88
N ILE A 167 -15.36 -16.72 0.55
CA ILE A 167 -16.25 -15.56 0.59
C ILE A 167 -17.03 -15.58 1.90
N HIS A 168 -17.10 -14.44 2.59
CA HIS A 168 -17.97 -14.23 3.74
C HIS A 168 -19.18 -13.41 3.32
N PHE A 169 -20.39 -13.88 3.64
CA PHE A 169 -21.65 -13.17 3.37
C PHE A 169 -22.37 -12.71 4.64
N ASP A 170 -21.95 -13.19 5.81
CA ASP A 170 -22.51 -12.94 7.14
C ASP A 170 -22.08 -11.62 7.77
N GLU A 171 -21.09 -10.96 7.22
CA GLU A 171 -20.65 -9.67 7.71
C GLU A 171 -21.41 -8.53 7.03
N THR A 172 -20.97 -7.30 7.33
CA THR A 172 -21.54 -6.05 6.84
C THR A 172 -21.75 -6.06 5.31
N SER A 173 -20.75 -6.50 4.56
CA SER A 173 -20.73 -6.55 3.10
C SER A 173 -20.09 -7.88 2.67
N PRO A 174 -20.56 -8.51 1.58
CA PRO A 174 -19.87 -9.63 0.98
C PRO A 174 -18.42 -9.27 0.67
N HIS A 175 -17.48 -10.07 1.13
CA HIS A 175 -16.06 -9.89 0.85
C HIS A 175 -15.36 -11.25 0.75
N MET A 176 -14.29 -11.28 -0.03
CA MET A 176 -13.52 -12.49 -0.30
C MET A 176 -12.14 -12.41 0.34
N HIS A 177 -11.80 -13.42 1.12
CA HIS A 177 -10.47 -13.69 1.63
C HIS A 177 -9.72 -14.62 0.68
N ILE A 178 -8.55 -14.19 0.21
CA ILE A 178 -7.67 -14.96 -0.67
C ILE A 178 -6.35 -15.20 0.06
N VAL A 179 -6.04 -16.45 0.37
CA VAL A 179 -4.75 -16.85 0.96
C VAL A 179 -3.84 -17.35 -0.15
N GLY A 180 -2.63 -16.82 -0.25
CA GLY A 180 -1.67 -17.24 -1.25
C GLY A 180 -0.20 -16.95 -0.89
N ILE A 181 0.70 -17.56 -1.64
CA ILE A 181 2.13 -17.55 -1.39
C ILE A 181 2.82 -16.64 -2.42
N PRO A 182 3.55 -15.59 -1.98
CA PRO A 182 4.33 -14.75 -2.88
C PRO A 182 5.64 -15.44 -3.25
N VAL A 183 5.74 -15.90 -4.50
CA VAL A 183 6.90 -16.63 -5.02
C VAL A 183 7.85 -15.69 -5.75
N ILE A 184 9.14 -15.84 -5.48
CA ILE A 184 10.22 -15.19 -6.20
C ILE A 184 11.20 -16.21 -6.78
N ASP A 185 11.57 -16.02 -8.04
CA ASP A 185 12.53 -16.85 -8.76
C ASP A 185 13.92 -16.19 -8.85
N ASN A 186 14.90 -16.93 -9.36
CA ASN A 186 16.26 -16.46 -9.65
C ASN A 186 16.99 -15.83 -8.45
N CYS A 187 16.70 -16.31 -7.24
CA CYS A 187 17.37 -15.87 -6.03
C CYS A 187 18.85 -16.25 -6.03
N LYS A 188 19.73 -15.26 -5.72
CA LYS A 188 21.20 -15.46 -5.71
C LYS A 188 21.73 -16.13 -4.44
N ARG A 189 20.96 -16.14 -3.34
CA ARG A 189 21.35 -16.69 -2.04
C ARG A 189 20.32 -17.72 -1.60
N GLY A 190 20.75 -18.92 -1.21
CA GLY A 190 19.85 -19.99 -0.79
C GLY A 190 19.24 -20.74 -1.99
N MET A 191 17.98 -21.15 -1.87
CA MET A 191 17.23 -21.79 -2.96
C MET A 191 17.01 -20.80 -4.10
N LYS A 192 16.99 -21.27 -5.36
CA LYS A 192 16.72 -20.40 -6.52
C LYS A 192 15.30 -19.81 -6.51
N LYS A 193 14.36 -20.53 -5.93
CA LYS A 193 12.96 -20.15 -5.77
C LYS A 193 12.62 -20.07 -4.29
N GLN A 194 12.07 -18.95 -3.85
CA GLN A 194 11.82 -18.65 -2.44
C GLN A 194 10.52 -17.88 -2.24
N VAL A 195 10.05 -17.79 -1.00
CA VAL A 195 9.00 -16.83 -0.63
C VAL A 195 9.56 -15.41 -0.56
N GLY A 196 8.80 -14.43 -1.03
CA GLY A 196 9.30 -13.06 -1.19
C GLY A 196 8.23 -11.97 -1.28
N LYS A 197 7.41 -11.81 -0.23
CA LYS A 197 6.35 -10.78 -0.16
C LYS A 197 6.81 -9.38 -0.56
N SER A 198 7.85 -8.87 0.11
CA SER A 198 8.38 -7.51 -0.11
C SER A 198 8.94 -7.28 -1.52
N GLN A 199 9.36 -8.34 -2.21
CA GLN A 199 9.89 -8.24 -3.58
C GLN A 199 8.75 -8.30 -4.60
N LEU A 200 7.71 -9.09 -4.33
CA LEU A 200 6.54 -9.19 -5.19
C LEU A 200 5.61 -7.96 -5.05
N PHE A 201 5.26 -7.60 -3.82
CA PHE A 201 4.32 -6.51 -3.53
C PHE A 201 5.04 -5.19 -3.28
N THR A 202 5.63 -4.64 -4.34
CA THR A 202 6.16 -3.26 -4.31
C THR A 202 5.03 -2.24 -4.46
N LYS A 203 5.26 -0.97 -4.08
CA LYS A 203 4.24 0.09 -4.22
C LYS A 203 3.72 0.23 -5.66
N THR A 204 4.62 0.10 -6.64
CA THR A 204 4.29 0.18 -8.07
C THR A 204 3.43 -1.01 -8.49
N ILE A 205 3.87 -2.23 -8.21
CA ILE A 205 3.15 -3.46 -8.56
C ILE A 205 1.77 -3.51 -7.88
N LEU A 206 1.69 -3.14 -6.59
CA LEU A 206 0.40 -3.05 -5.88
C LEU A 206 -0.56 -2.06 -6.52
N SER A 207 -0.06 -0.89 -6.97
CA SER A 207 -0.91 0.10 -7.62
C SER A 207 -1.46 -0.44 -8.95
N GLU A 208 -0.62 -1.11 -9.74
CA GLU A 208 -1.02 -1.74 -11.00
C GLU A 208 -2.02 -2.89 -10.80
N ILE A 209 -1.79 -3.76 -9.81
CA ILE A 209 -2.72 -4.84 -9.47
C ILE A 209 -4.08 -4.25 -9.08
N GLN A 210 -4.09 -3.25 -8.20
CA GLN A 210 -5.34 -2.61 -7.76
C GLN A 210 -6.13 -2.02 -8.93
N ASP A 211 -5.47 -1.37 -9.88
CA ASP A 211 -6.15 -0.76 -11.04
C ASP A 211 -6.71 -1.83 -11.99
N LYS A 212 -5.93 -2.87 -12.28
CA LYS A 212 -6.38 -3.98 -13.13
C LYS A 212 -7.52 -4.76 -12.48
N MET A 213 -7.39 -5.09 -11.20
CA MET A 213 -8.41 -5.81 -10.43
C MET A 213 -9.69 -4.99 -10.28
N ARG A 214 -9.63 -3.67 -10.02
CA ARG A 214 -10.81 -2.77 -10.03
C ARG A 214 -11.58 -2.89 -11.33
N ASN A 215 -10.88 -2.72 -12.44
CA ASN A 215 -11.50 -2.71 -13.76
C ASN A 215 -12.08 -4.07 -14.13
N ALA A 216 -11.42 -5.17 -13.74
CA ALA A 216 -11.94 -6.51 -13.91
C ALA A 216 -13.20 -6.75 -13.05
N CYS A 217 -13.17 -6.32 -11.78
CA CYS A 217 -14.25 -6.54 -10.83
C CYS A 217 -15.55 -5.88 -11.28
N ILE A 218 -15.50 -4.60 -11.67
CA ILE A 218 -16.72 -3.89 -12.11
C ILE A 218 -17.28 -4.44 -13.42
N LYS A 219 -16.41 -4.90 -14.34
CA LYS A 219 -16.85 -5.56 -15.57
C LYS A 219 -17.57 -6.86 -15.28
N SER A 220 -17.01 -7.68 -14.39
CA SER A 220 -17.62 -8.93 -13.96
C SER A 220 -18.94 -8.71 -13.23
N TYR A 221 -18.99 -7.74 -12.32
CA TYR A 221 -20.21 -7.32 -11.63
C TYR A 221 -21.30 -6.90 -12.62
N ASN A 222 -21.00 -5.96 -13.53
CA ASN A 222 -21.96 -5.51 -14.54
C ASN A 222 -22.46 -6.65 -15.43
N LYS A 223 -21.57 -7.58 -15.80
CA LYS A 223 -21.91 -8.79 -16.57
C LYS A 223 -22.89 -9.70 -15.82
N PHE A 224 -22.59 -10.05 -14.57
CA PHE A 224 -23.43 -11.01 -13.83
C PHE A 224 -24.73 -10.37 -13.34
N TYR A 225 -24.67 -9.13 -12.86
CA TYR A 225 -25.84 -8.43 -12.34
C TYR A 225 -26.71 -7.78 -13.41
N ASP A 226 -26.27 -7.76 -14.68
CA ASP A 226 -26.96 -7.13 -15.81
C ASP A 226 -27.26 -5.64 -15.54
N VAL A 227 -26.21 -4.92 -15.15
CA VAL A 227 -26.26 -3.49 -14.79
C VAL A 227 -25.10 -2.73 -15.42
N ASP A 228 -25.20 -1.41 -15.46
CA ASP A 228 -24.12 -0.51 -15.90
C ASP A 228 -23.64 0.38 -14.75
N SER A 229 -23.10 -0.26 -13.71
CA SER A 229 -22.55 0.44 -12.54
C SER A 229 -21.14 0.94 -12.83
N ARG A 230 -20.75 2.02 -12.15
CA ARG A 230 -19.40 2.58 -12.20
C ARG A 230 -18.74 2.46 -10.84
N LEU A 231 -17.42 2.57 -10.79
CA LEU A 231 -16.70 2.58 -9.52
C LEU A 231 -16.43 4.02 -9.07
N LYS A 232 -16.61 4.30 -7.79
CA LYS A 232 -16.20 5.55 -7.14
C LYS A 232 -14.72 5.84 -7.42
N THR A 233 -14.34 7.11 -7.55
CA THR A 233 -12.96 7.52 -7.83
C THR A 233 -11.97 6.95 -6.80
N LYS A 234 -10.87 6.37 -7.27
CA LYS A 234 -9.83 5.79 -6.41
C LYS A 234 -9.23 6.88 -5.52
N GLN A 235 -9.32 6.71 -4.21
CA GLN A 235 -8.70 7.61 -3.23
C GLN A 235 -7.39 7.01 -2.69
N LYS A 236 -6.52 7.86 -2.16
CA LYS A 236 -5.29 7.41 -1.50
C LYS A 236 -5.64 6.69 -0.19
N GLY A 237 -5.15 5.47 -0.02
CA GLY A 237 -5.37 4.68 1.19
C GLY A 237 -4.85 5.37 2.45
N ARG A 238 -5.56 5.23 3.57
CA ARG A 238 -5.23 5.83 4.87
C ARG A 238 -4.02 5.16 5.55
N ASN A 239 -3.57 4.00 5.05
CA ASN A 239 -2.49 3.17 5.60
C ASN A 239 -2.63 2.87 7.10
N GLN A 240 -3.85 2.89 7.61
CA GLN A 240 -4.23 2.55 8.98
C GLN A 240 -5.61 1.89 8.98
N ASP A 241 -5.77 0.89 9.82
CA ASP A 241 -7.05 0.22 10.05
C ASP A 241 -7.78 0.99 11.15
N ILE A 242 -8.96 1.54 10.82
CA ILE A 242 -9.82 2.21 11.81
C ILE A 242 -10.76 1.16 12.38
N ASN A 243 -10.80 1.01 13.70
CA ASN A 243 -11.69 0.06 14.34
C ASN A 243 -13.16 0.44 14.10
N VAL A 244 -14.01 -0.54 13.79
CA VAL A 244 -15.46 -0.34 13.60
C VAL A 244 -16.11 0.30 14.84
N LYS A 245 -15.62 0.00 16.05
CA LYS A 245 -16.09 0.60 17.32
C LYS A 245 -15.79 2.10 17.40
N ASP A 246 -14.69 2.54 16.81
CA ASP A 246 -14.30 3.96 16.75
C ASP A 246 -15.13 4.75 15.71
N MET A 247 -15.88 4.04 14.85
CA MET A 247 -16.81 4.62 13.87
C MET A 247 -18.28 4.65 14.33
N GLY A 248 -18.63 3.99 15.44
CA GLY A 248 -20.03 3.81 15.87
C GLY A 248 -20.80 5.14 16.09
N ASN A 249 -20.18 6.10 16.75
CA ASN A 249 -20.78 7.42 17.01
C ASN A 249 -20.96 8.25 15.74
N TYR A 250 -20.09 8.08 14.74
CA TYR A 250 -20.13 8.89 13.51
C TYR A 250 -21.38 8.61 12.67
N ARG A 251 -21.76 7.33 12.55
CA ARG A 251 -22.93 6.92 11.75
C ARG A 251 -24.24 7.38 12.37
N GLU A 252 -24.35 7.29 13.70
CA GLU A 252 -25.55 7.73 14.41
C GLU A 252 -25.71 9.25 14.33
N ILE A 253 -24.60 10.00 14.47
CA ILE A 253 -24.60 11.46 14.30
C ILE A 253 -25.00 11.85 12.88
N LYS A 254 -24.39 11.24 11.85
CA LYS A 254 -24.71 11.53 10.44
C LYS A 254 -26.18 11.23 10.11
N ARG A 255 -26.70 10.09 10.57
CA ARG A 255 -28.11 9.72 10.38
C ARG A 255 -29.07 10.67 11.11
N LYS A 256 -28.76 11.07 12.34
CA LYS A 256 -29.55 12.06 13.10
C LYS A 256 -29.56 13.41 12.39
N LEU A 257 -28.41 13.87 11.88
CA LEU A 257 -28.29 15.11 11.12
C LEU A 257 -29.18 15.09 9.85
N GLU A 258 -29.15 14.00 9.10
CA GLU A 258 -29.97 13.80 7.90
C GLU A 258 -31.49 13.84 8.23
N GLN A 259 -31.89 13.21 9.33
CA GLN A 259 -33.28 13.21 9.79
C GLN A 259 -33.74 14.61 10.25
N GLU A 260 -32.91 15.32 11.00
CA GLU A 260 -33.18 16.71 11.42
C GLU A 260 -33.29 17.64 10.21
N ARG A 261 -32.40 17.49 9.21
CA ARG A 261 -32.44 18.23 7.95
C ARG A 261 -33.77 18.03 7.21
N LYS A 262 -34.21 16.78 7.04
CA LYS A 262 -35.50 16.47 6.39
C LYS A 262 -36.69 17.08 7.13
N LYS A 263 -36.65 17.10 8.47
CA LYS A 263 -37.70 17.75 9.28
C LYS A 263 -37.74 19.27 9.04
N LEU A 264 -36.59 19.93 9.02
CA LEU A 264 -36.46 21.37 8.75
C LEU A 264 -36.95 21.74 7.34
N GLU A 265 -36.56 20.98 6.32
CA GLU A 265 -37.02 21.18 4.93
C GLU A 265 -38.55 21.05 4.80
N ASN A 266 -39.15 20.06 5.48
CA ASN A 266 -40.60 19.89 5.49
C ASN A 266 -41.32 21.02 6.24
N ALA A 267 -40.78 21.48 7.37
CA ALA A 267 -41.31 22.64 8.08
C ALA A 267 -41.29 23.90 7.19
N ASN A 268 -40.23 24.10 6.40
CA ASN A 268 -40.12 25.20 5.45
C ASN A 268 -41.13 25.11 4.29
N LYS A 269 -41.45 23.89 3.81
CA LYS A 269 -42.54 23.69 2.83
C LYS A 269 -43.90 24.06 3.43
N GLN A 270 -44.16 23.67 4.68
CA GLN A 270 -45.41 24.00 5.37
C GLN A 270 -45.55 25.51 5.61
N THR A 271 -44.49 26.20 6.05
CA THR A 271 -44.52 27.66 6.21
C THR A 271 -44.75 28.39 4.89
N LYS A 272 -44.23 27.89 3.76
CA LYS A 272 -44.56 28.44 2.42
C LYS A 272 -46.04 28.29 2.07
N LYS A 273 -46.66 27.16 2.43
CA LYS A 273 -48.09 26.94 2.21
C LYS A 273 -48.95 27.91 3.04
N ILE A 274 -48.59 28.13 4.31
CA ILE A 274 -49.26 29.09 5.20
C ILE A 274 -49.14 30.50 4.63
N ASP A 275 -47.94 30.94 4.25
CA ASP A 275 -47.71 32.28 3.67
C ASP A 275 -48.55 32.53 2.40
N ASN A 276 -48.66 31.53 1.51
CA ASN A 276 -49.50 31.64 0.33
C ASN A 276 -50.99 31.71 0.69
N SER A 277 -51.45 30.86 1.61
CA SER A 277 -52.86 30.84 2.06
C SER A 277 -53.24 32.16 2.75
N SER A 278 -52.35 32.72 3.57
CA SER A 278 -52.53 34.03 4.19
C SER A 278 -52.74 35.14 3.15
N LYS A 279 -51.96 35.16 2.07
CA LYS A 279 -52.11 36.13 0.97
C LYS A 279 -53.45 35.98 0.27
N ASP A 280 -53.91 34.75 0.04
CA ASP A 280 -55.18 34.48 -0.62
C ASP A 280 -56.38 34.90 0.25
N ILE A 281 -56.32 34.68 1.56
CA ILE A 281 -57.36 35.13 2.50
C ILE A 281 -57.42 36.65 2.55
N VAL A 282 -56.28 37.36 2.61
CA VAL A 282 -56.26 38.84 2.59
C VAL A 282 -56.91 39.37 1.33
N LYS A 283 -56.59 38.82 0.15
CA LYS A 283 -57.24 39.20 -1.12
C LYS A 283 -58.74 38.95 -1.09
N LEU A 284 -59.19 37.84 -0.49
CA LEU A 284 -60.61 37.53 -0.38
C LEU A 284 -61.34 38.55 0.53
N LEU A 285 -60.71 38.92 1.65
CA LEU A 285 -61.22 39.95 2.56
C LEU A 285 -61.27 41.34 1.91
N ASP A 286 -60.27 41.70 1.09
CA ASP A 286 -60.23 42.98 0.36
C ASP A 286 -61.34 43.09 -0.71
N ASN A 287 -61.84 41.96 -1.22
CA ASN A 287 -62.90 41.92 -2.22
C ASN A 287 -64.33 41.91 -1.63
N LEU A 288 -64.47 41.86 -0.30
CA LEU A 288 -65.78 41.90 0.36
C LEU A 288 -66.42 43.28 0.20
N LYS A 289 -67.69 43.31 -0.22
CA LYS A 289 -68.49 44.54 -0.33
C LYS A 289 -69.41 44.71 0.88
N PRO A 290 -69.63 45.95 1.36
CA PRO A 290 -70.62 46.22 2.39
C PRO A 290 -72.03 45.86 1.88
N MET A 291 -72.81 45.14 2.69
CA MET A 291 -74.15 44.67 2.34
C MET A 291 -75.16 45.04 3.45
N PRO A 292 -76.40 45.42 3.11
CA PRO A 292 -77.45 45.69 4.11
C PRO A 292 -77.84 44.46 4.92
N PHE A 293 -78.34 44.67 6.15
CA PHE A 293 -78.69 43.62 7.11
C PHE A 293 -79.78 42.66 6.59
N SER A 294 -79.54 41.35 6.65
CA SER A 294 -80.48 40.29 6.26
C SER A 294 -80.59 39.23 7.37
N LYS A 295 -81.81 38.85 7.77
CA LYS A 295 -82.06 37.87 8.85
C LYS A 295 -81.57 36.45 8.53
N ASN A 296 -81.26 36.14 7.27
CA ASN A 296 -80.90 34.79 6.83
C ASN A 296 -79.39 34.57 6.70
N ASN A 297 -78.55 35.60 6.87
CA ASN A 297 -77.09 35.51 6.69
C ASN A 297 -76.34 36.05 7.92
N SER A 298 -75.23 35.40 8.29
CA SER A 298 -74.27 35.95 9.23
C SER A 298 -73.45 37.06 8.58
N GLN A 299 -73.24 38.18 9.28
CA GLN A 299 -72.46 39.33 8.80
C GLN A 299 -71.20 39.51 9.65
N ILE A 300 -70.11 39.94 9.02
CA ILE A 300 -68.86 40.33 9.69
C ILE A 300 -68.72 41.85 9.64
N SER A 301 -68.36 42.48 10.76
CA SER A 301 -68.12 43.93 10.81
C SER A 301 -66.78 44.29 10.14
N ASN A 302 -66.68 45.51 9.62
CA ASN A 302 -65.41 46.01 9.07
C ASN A 302 -64.29 46.02 10.12
N GLU A 303 -64.61 46.30 11.39
CA GLU A 303 -63.67 46.21 12.51
C GLU A 303 -63.14 44.78 12.69
N ASN A 304 -64.00 43.76 12.61
CA ASN A 304 -63.58 42.37 12.69
C ASN A 304 -62.78 41.93 11.46
N ILE A 305 -63.09 42.46 10.27
CA ILE A 305 -62.27 42.25 9.07
C ILE A 305 -60.85 42.79 9.29
N GLU A 306 -60.70 44.01 9.81
CA GLU A 306 -59.40 44.60 10.10
C GLU A 306 -58.64 43.85 11.21
N ASN A 307 -59.34 43.38 12.25
CA ASN A 307 -58.75 42.53 13.28
C ASN A 307 -58.22 41.21 12.71
N ILE A 308 -58.96 40.58 11.78
CA ILE A 308 -58.51 39.37 11.08
C ILE A 308 -57.30 39.68 10.18
N LYS A 309 -57.29 40.80 9.45
CA LYS A 309 -56.14 41.21 8.62
C LYS A 309 -54.89 41.44 9.46
N ASN A 310 -55.02 42.11 10.61
CA ASN A 310 -53.92 42.31 11.55
C ASN A 310 -53.38 40.97 12.07
N TYR A 311 -54.26 40.05 12.46
CA TYR A 311 -53.85 38.69 12.86
C TYR A 311 -53.13 37.93 11.73
N ILE A 312 -53.63 38.00 10.48
CA ILE A 312 -52.98 37.36 9.33
C ILE A 312 -51.60 37.97 9.05
N LYS A 313 -51.45 39.29 9.25
CA LYS A 313 -50.16 39.96 9.14
C LYS A 313 -49.17 39.44 10.18
N ASP A 314 -49.59 39.33 11.44
CA ASP A 314 -48.77 38.75 12.51
C ASP A 314 -48.37 37.30 12.21
N VAL A 315 -49.32 36.47 11.76
CA VAL A 315 -49.05 35.08 11.34
C VAL A 315 -48.05 35.03 10.18
N THR A 316 -48.16 35.94 9.22
CA THR A 316 -47.25 36.01 8.07
C THR A 316 -45.83 36.40 8.50
N ASP A 317 -45.70 37.37 9.39
CA ASP A 317 -44.40 37.81 9.88
C ASP A 317 -43.74 36.76 10.80
N VAL A 318 -44.51 36.08 11.65
CA VAL A 318 -44.04 34.90 12.42
C VAL A 318 -43.59 33.78 11.47
N THR A 319 -44.36 33.48 10.42
CA THR A 319 -44.05 32.43 9.45
C THR A 319 -42.74 32.71 8.69
N LYS A 320 -42.47 33.99 8.34
CA LYS A 320 -41.20 34.41 7.74
C LYS A 320 -40.04 34.22 8.74
N THR A 321 -40.21 34.66 9.98
CA THR A 321 -39.18 34.52 11.03
C THR A 321 -38.84 33.05 11.28
N VAL A 322 -39.85 32.17 11.41
CA VAL A 322 -39.65 30.71 11.58
C VAL A 322 -38.89 30.11 10.40
N ARG A 323 -39.21 30.52 9.16
CA ARG A 323 -38.48 30.07 7.97
C ARG A 323 -37.01 30.49 8.00
N SER A 324 -36.74 31.76 8.32
CA SER A 324 -35.36 32.27 8.45
C SER A 324 -34.56 31.53 9.54
N VAL A 325 -35.19 31.23 10.68
CA VAL A 325 -34.55 30.45 11.77
C VAL A 325 -34.26 29.01 11.32
N ASN A 326 -35.17 28.38 10.59
CA ASN A 326 -34.93 27.04 10.03
C ASN A 326 -33.81 27.02 9.00
N ASP A 327 -33.76 28.03 8.11
CA ASP A 327 -32.70 28.17 7.12
C ASP A 327 -31.34 28.39 7.80
N LEU A 328 -31.28 29.24 8.85
CA LEU A 328 -30.08 29.41 9.67
C LEU A 328 -29.66 28.10 10.35
N ASN A 329 -30.60 27.34 10.91
CA ASN A 329 -30.30 26.03 11.51
C ASN A 329 -29.73 25.04 10.49
N LEU A 330 -30.25 25.03 9.25
CA LEU A 330 -29.68 24.21 8.17
C LEU A 330 -28.24 24.62 7.87
N SER A 331 -27.97 25.93 7.74
CA SER A 331 -26.61 26.43 7.51
C SER A 331 -25.64 26.12 8.66
N ILE A 332 -26.09 26.22 9.92
CA ILE A 332 -25.29 25.84 11.09
C ILE A 332 -24.93 24.35 11.05
N LYS A 333 -25.90 23.48 10.74
CA LYS A 333 -25.66 22.04 10.63
C LYS A 333 -24.69 21.69 9.49
N GLU A 334 -24.79 22.37 8.35
CA GLU A 334 -23.83 22.22 7.24
C GLU A 334 -22.43 22.68 7.65
N PHE A 335 -22.33 23.79 8.38
CA PHE A 335 -21.07 24.31 8.90
C PHE A 335 -20.44 23.38 9.95
N GLU A 336 -21.23 22.83 10.87
CA GLU A 336 -20.78 21.85 11.88
C GLU A 336 -20.24 20.58 11.20
N HIS A 337 -20.95 20.06 10.19
CA HIS A 337 -20.51 18.90 9.43
C HIS A 337 -19.20 19.19 8.68
N ALA A 338 -19.08 20.34 8.01
CA ALA A 338 -17.86 20.74 7.32
C ALA A 338 -16.68 20.90 8.29
N THR A 339 -16.90 21.54 9.45
CA THR A 339 -15.87 21.73 10.48
C THR A 339 -15.39 20.39 11.03
N PHE A 340 -16.30 19.44 11.26
CA PHE A 340 -15.97 18.09 11.70
C PHE A 340 -15.09 17.34 10.69
N GLU A 341 -15.45 17.38 9.39
CA GLU A 341 -14.67 16.74 8.33
C GLU A 341 -13.28 17.39 8.20
N ILE A 342 -13.20 18.72 8.28
CA ILE A 342 -11.92 19.46 8.29
C ILE A 342 -11.05 19.08 9.50
N GLU A 343 -11.62 18.97 10.70
CA GLU A 343 -10.87 18.58 11.90
C GLU A 343 -10.27 17.17 11.73
N LYS A 344 -11.03 16.25 11.15
CA LYS A 344 -10.58 14.89 10.86
C LYS A 344 -9.47 14.87 9.82
N GLU A 345 -9.61 15.64 8.74
CA GLU A 345 -8.56 15.79 7.73
C GLU A 345 -7.29 16.39 8.35
N ASN A 346 -7.42 17.42 9.18
CA ASN A 346 -6.30 18.04 9.89
C ASN A 346 -5.58 17.05 10.83
N LYS A 347 -6.31 16.23 11.59
CA LYS A 347 -5.71 15.18 12.43
C LYS A 347 -4.94 14.16 11.58
N SER A 348 -5.52 13.72 10.46
CA SER A 348 -4.88 12.81 9.51
C SER A 348 -3.61 13.43 8.89
N LEU A 349 -3.69 14.70 8.46
CA LEU A 349 -2.55 15.42 7.89
C LEU A 349 -1.44 15.61 8.92
N LYS A 350 -1.78 16.00 10.15
CA LYS A 350 -0.82 16.14 11.26
C LYS A 350 -0.07 14.84 11.52
N TYR A 351 -0.79 13.72 11.58
CA TYR A 351 -0.18 12.41 11.75
C TYR A 351 0.71 12.00 10.57
N GLN A 352 0.31 12.30 9.32
CA GLN A 352 1.14 12.06 8.14
C GLN A 352 2.43 12.90 8.15
N ILE A 353 2.37 14.12 8.68
CA ILE A 353 3.55 14.98 8.87
C ILE A 353 4.49 14.35 9.90
N GLU A 354 3.98 13.93 11.05
CA GLU A 354 4.78 13.27 12.09
C GLU A 354 5.51 12.03 11.56
N LEU A 355 4.82 11.18 10.78
CA LEU A 355 5.44 10.02 10.13
C LEU A 355 6.54 10.41 9.12
N LYS A 356 6.30 11.46 8.33
CA LYS A 356 7.30 11.96 7.38
C LYS A 356 8.52 12.50 8.11
N ASP A 357 8.35 13.15 9.25
CA ASP A 357 9.45 13.65 10.07
C ASP A 357 10.29 12.50 10.66
N GLU A 358 9.66 11.42 11.10
CA GLU A 358 10.36 10.20 11.51
C GLU A 358 11.16 9.56 10.36
N ASP A 359 10.56 9.45 9.16
CA ASP A 359 11.23 8.93 7.96
C ASP A 359 12.43 9.81 7.56
N ILE A 360 12.26 11.13 7.56
CA ILE A 360 13.34 12.10 7.28
C ILE A 360 14.48 11.94 8.28
N LYS A 361 14.15 11.74 9.58
CA LYS A 361 15.16 11.50 10.61
C LYS A 361 15.94 10.22 10.33
N GLY A 362 15.26 9.11 10.01
CA GLY A 362 15.91 7.86 9.66
C GLY A 362 16.82 7.97 8.43
N LEU A 363 16.35 8.66 7.38
CA LEU A 363 17.16 8.91 6.18
C LEU A 363 18.41 9.75 6.46
N LYS A 364 18.32 10.74 7.36
CA LYS A 364 19.48 11.54 7.78
C LYS A 364 20.51 10.71 8.54
N GLU A 365 20.06 9.80 9.41
CA GLU A 365 20.94 8.86 10.13
C GLU A 365 21.67 7.93 9.16
N ASP A 366 20.96 7.35 8.19
CA ASP A 366 21.53 6.50 7.14
C ASP A 366 22.54 7.25 6.25
N LEU A 367 22.22 8.50 5.87
CA LEU A 367 23.12 9.35 5.09
C LEU A 367 24.43 9.57 5.84
N SER A 368 24.36 9.93 7.12
CA SER A 368 25.54 10.15 7.96
C SER A 368 26.39 8.88 8.11
N ALA A 369 25.75 7.71 8.24
CA ALA A 369 26.46 6.44 8.29
C ALA A 369 27.20 6.15 6.96
N LYS A 370 26.56 6.42 5.81
CA LYS A 370 27.19 6.26 4.49
C LYS A 370 28.34 7.23 4.28
N GLU A 371 28.22 8.49 4.70
CA GLU A 371 29.30 9.47 4.63
C GLU A 371 30.54 9.01 5.41
N LYS A 372 30.36 8.47 6.62
CA LYS A 372 31.46 7.90 7.42
C LYS A 372 32.16 6.74 6.71
N ILE A 373 31.40 5.87 6.03
CA ILE A 373 31.96 4.76 5.25
C ILE A 373 32.75 5.30 4.05
N ILE A 374 32.23 6.30 3.34
CA ILE A 374 32.92 6.92 2.20
C ILE A 374 34.26 7.54 2.63
N ILE A 375 34.30 8.20 3.80
CA ILE A 375 35.54 8.76 4.35
C ILE A 375 36.57 7.64 4.58
N LYS A 376 36.19 6.55 5.25
CA LYS A 376 37.08 5.41 5.48
C LYS A 376 37.60 4.79 4.19
N LEU A 377 36.72 4.58 3.20
CA LEU A 377 37.13 4.04 1.90
C LEU A 377 38.10 4.96 1.16
N ARG A 378 37.96 6.29 1.29
CA ARG A 378 38.92 7.25 0.73
C ARG A 378 40.27 7.16 1.42
N GLU A 379 40.30 7.04 2.75
CA GLU A 379 41.53 6.86 3.53
C GLU A 379 42.26 5.56 3.15
N GLU A 380 41.54 4.44 3.07
CA GLU A 380 42.08 3.14 2.63
C GLU A 380 42.63 3.20 1.21
N LYS A 381 41.92 3.87 0.29
CA LYS A 381 42.38 4.08 -1.09
C LYS A 381 43.69 4.85 -1.15
N GLU A 382 43.81 5.97 -0.43
CA GLU A 382 45.05 6.76 -0.44
C GLU A 382 46.21 6.00 0.23
N SER A 383 45.94 5.22 1.27
CA SER A 383 46.91 4.32 1.89
C SER A 383 47.42 3.26 0.90
N MET A 384 46.51 2.56 0.20
CA MET A 384 46.89 1.58 -0.84
C MET A 384 47.68 2.24 -1.97
N LYS A 385 47.28 3.44 -2.40
CA LYS A 385 48.01 4.19 -3.42
C LYS A 385 49.44 4.50 -2.97
N ALA A 386 49.64 4.92 -1.73
CA ALA A 386 50.96 5.17 -1.17
C ALA A 386 51.80 3.87 -1.09
N GLN A 387 51.21 2.76 -0.65
CA GLN A 387 51.88 1.45 -0.62
C GLN A 387 52.27 0.97 -2.03
N LEU A 388 51.38 1.13 -3.01
CA LEU A 388 51.65 0.78 -4.40
C LEU A 388 52.81 1.62 -4.98
N GLN A 389 52.88 2.92 -4.66
CA GLN A 389 54.01 3.76 -5.08
C GLN A 389 55.32 3.30 -4.46
N LYS A 390 55.32 2.92 -3.18
CA LYS A 390 56.51 2.32 -2.53
C LYS A 390 56.92 1.02 -3.22
N PHE A 391 55.95 0.15 -3.54
CA PHE A 391 56.22 -1.11 -4.23
C PHE A 391 56.77 -0.89 -5.65
N LYS A 392 56.20 0.05 -6.43
CA LYS A 392 56.74 0.44 -7.74
C LYS A 392 58.20 0.91 -7.64
N GLY A 393 58.52 1.71 -6.62
CA GLY A 393 59.90 2.15 -6.36
C GLY A 393 60.83 0.99 -5.99
N PHE A 394 60.37 0.08 -5.14
CA PHE A 394 61.11 -1.14 -4.79
C PHE A 394 61.39 -2.00 -6.03
N TRP A 395 60.36 -2.28 -6.84
CA TRP A 395 60.49 -3.09 -8.06
C TRP A 395 61.47 -2.46 -9.06
N HIS A 396 61.38 -1.14 -9.25
CA HIS A 396 62.32 -0.42 -10.11
C HIS A 396 63.77 -0.56 -9.65
N ASN A 397 64.03 -0.43 -8.34
CA ASN A 397 65.37 -0.58 -7.78
C ASN A 397 65.88 -2.02 -7.95
N LEU A 398 65.02 -3.02 -7.70
CA LEU A 398 65.32 -4.43 -7.90
C LEU A 398 65.73 -4.71 -9.34
N MET A 399 64.88 -4.32 -10.30
CA MET A 399 65.12 -4.52 -11.72
C MET A 399 66.36 -3.76 -12.22
N SER A 400 66.59 -2.54 -11.73
CA SER A 400 67.79 -1.76 -12.06
C SER A 400 69.07 -2.45 -11.59
N HIS A 401 69.02 -3.09 -10.41
CA HIS A 401 70.15 -3.83 -9.86
C HIS A 401 70.43 -5.12 -10.65
N PHE A 402 69.39 -5.91 -10.96
CA PHE A 402 69.51 -7.09 -11.81
C PHE A 402 70.04 -6.74 -13.20
N HIS A 403 69.43 -5.75 -13.86
CA HIS A 403 69.88 -5.27 -15.17
C HIS A 403 71.35 -4.85 -15.13
N LYS A 404 71.77 -4.09 -14.10
CA LYS A 404 73.17 -3.68 -13.96
C LYS A 404 74.11 -4.86 -13.79
N LYS A 405 73.79 -5.77 -12.87
CA LYS A 405 74.64 -6.92 -12.53
C LYS A 405 74.79 -7.89 -13.69
N ILE A 406 73.73 -8.12 -14.45
CA ILE A 406 73.73 -9.06 -15.58
C ILE A 406 74.37 -8.42 -16.83
N THR A 407 73.99 -7.19 -17.18
CA THR A 407 74.38 -6.61 -18.48
C THR A 407 75.72 -5.87 -18.47
N TYR A 408 76.06 -5.18 -17.37
CA TYR A 408 77.30 -4.38 -17.29
C TYR A 408 78.40 -5.07 -16.47
N ASP A 409 78.04 -5.69 -15.34
CA ASP A 409 79.02 -6.39 -14.48
C ASP A 409 79.25 -7.85 -14.92
N ASN A 410 78.42 -8.40 -15.82
CA ASN A 410 78.44 -9.77 -16.35
C ASN A 410 78.48 -10.87 -15.26
N ASP A 411 77.71 -10.68 -14.17
CA ASP A 411 77.66 -11.60 -13.03
C ASP A 411 76.73 -12.80 -13.31
N GLN A 412 77.36 -13.96 -13.52
CA GLN A 412 76.67 -15.21 -13.86
C GLN A 412 75.71 -15.69 -12.75
N ASN A 413 75.99 -15.37 -11.47
CA ASN A 413 75.14 -15.80 -10.36
C ASN A 413 73.81 -15.03 -10.38
N TYR A 414 73.85 -13.73 -10.66
CA TYR A 414 72.64 -12.92 -10.80
C TYR A 414 71.80 -13.37 -11.99
N LYS A 415 72.43 -13.85 -13.07
CA LYS A 415 71.72 -14.42 -14.22
C LYS A 415 70.95 -15.70 -13.85
N ILE A 416 71.59 -16.62 -13.11
CA ILE A 416 70.94 -17.85 -12.63
C ILE A 416 69.73 -17.51 -11.74
N VAL A 417 69.88 -16.55 -10.83
CA VAL A 417 68.79 -16.10 -9.95
C VAL A 417 67.65 -15.45 -10.76
N SER A 418 67.97 -14.63 -11.77
CA SER A 418 66.95 -14.02 -12.65
C SER A 418 66.15 -15.08 -13.42
N ASP A 419 66.82 -16.09 -13.97
CA ASP A 419 66.17 -17.18 -14.71
C ASP A 419 65.25 -18.02 -13.80
N ASP A 420 65.65 -18.21 -12.54
CA ASP A 420 64.82 -18.89 -11.53
C ASP A 420 63.60 -18.06 -11.13
N LEU A 421 63.75 -16.74 -10.91
CA LEU A 421 62.64 -15.83 -10.65
C LEU A 421 61.63 -15.82 -11.81
N TYR A 422 62.11 -15.88 -13.05
CA TYR A 422 61.25 -15.98 -14.24
C TYR A 422 60.51 -17.33 -14.31
N LYS A 423 61.21 -18.45 -14.11
CA LYS A 423 60.58 -19.80 -14.11
C LYS A 423 59.50 -19.96 -13.05
N ASN A 424 59.68 -19.32 -11.89
CA ASN A 424 58.70 -19.34 -10.80
C ASN A 424 57.58 -18.29 -10.99
N GLY A 425 57.56 -17.56 -12.10
CA GLY A 425 56.52 -16.56 -12.41
C GLY A 425 56.59 -15.30 -11.55
N ILE A 426 57.73 -15.03 -10.92
CA ILE A 426 57.97 -13.80 -10.15
C ILE A 426 58.37 -12.66 -11.10
N PHE A 427 59.22 -12.94 -12.09
CA PHE A 427 59.43 -12.06 -13.24
C PHE A 427 58.49 -12.47 -14.37
N ASP A 428 57.89 -11.47 -15.02
CA ASP A 428 57.17 -11.70 -16.27
C ASP A 428 58.11 -11.66 -17.49
N ASP A 429 57.56 -11.88 -18.69
CA ASP A 429 58.33 -11.87 -19.94
C ASP A 429 59.07 -10.55 -20.15
N ASN A 430 58.46 -9.44 -19.75
CA ASN A 430 59.01 -8.10 -19.93
C ASN A 430 60.09 -7.81 -18.88
N ASP A 431 59.91 -8.19 -17.62
CA ASP A 431 60.92 -8.09 -16.57
C ASP A 431 62.16 -8.91 -16.93
N ASN A 432 61.96 -10.15 -17.41
CA ASN A 432 63.06 -11.02 -17.82
C ASN A 432 63.83 -10.46 -19.03
N GLU A 433 63.12 -9.89 -20.00
CA GLU A 433 63.74 -9.20 -21.14
C GLU A 433 64.52 -7.96 -20.69
N ILE A 434 63.96 -7.16 -19.78
CA ILE A 434 64.62 -5.99 -19.20
C ILE A 434 65.89 -6.39 -18.45
N ALA A 435 65.87 -7.44 -17.64
CA ALA A 435 67.02 -7.88 -16.87
C ALA A 435 68.20 -8.34 -17.76
N ASN A 436 67.91 -8.99 -18.89
CA ASN A 436 68.92 -9.66 -19.72
C ASN A 436 69.34 -8.92 -21.00
N ASN A 437 68.64 -7.86 -21.40
CA ASN A 437 68.91 -7.13 -22.65
C ASN A 437 69.49 -5.73 -22.39
N ILE A 438 70.76 -5.50 -22.76
CA ILE A 438 71.47 -4.22 -22.59
C ILE A 438 70.83 -3.03 -23.33
N LEU A 439 70.01 -3.30 -24.36
CA LEU A 439 69.30 -2.26 -25.12
C LEU A 439 67.98 -1.83 -24.46
N ARG A 440 67.47 -2.60 -23.49
CA ARG A 440 66.26 -2.27 -22.73
C ARG A 440 66.60 -1.35 -21.56
N LYS A 441 65.67 -0.47 -21.19
CA LYS A 441 65.82 0.44 -20.04
C LYS A 441 64.83 0.09 -18.95
N VAL A 442 65.31 0.04 -17.71
CA VAL A 442 64.43 -0.02 -16.54
C VAL A 442 63.75 1.34 -16.39
N THR A 443 62.42 1.39 -16.49
CA THR A 443 61.65 2.63 -16.35
C THR A 443 60.47 2.41 -15.41
N ILE A 444 60.13 3.42 -14.62
CA ILE A 444 58.86 3.44 -13.90
C ILE A 444 57.81 3.98 -14.88
N PRO A 445 56.74 3.23 -15.20
CA PRO A 445 55.63 3.75 -15.98
C PRO A 445 55.03 4.96 -15.26
N ASP A 446 55.24 6.14 -15.83
CA ASP A 446 54.80 7.41 -15.27
C ASP A 446 53.33 7.64 -15.65
N GLU A 447 52.40 7.46 -14.71
CA GLU A 447 50.95 7.60 -14.95
C GLU A 447 50.58 8.98 -15.55
N ASN A 448 51.42 10.00 -15.38
CA ASN A 448 51.16 11.35 -15.86
C ASN A 448 51.61 11.64 -17.31
N LYS A 449 52.43 10.79 -17.96
CA LYS A 449 52.84 11.06 -19.36
C LYS A 449 51.71 10.86 -20.37
N ASN A 450 50.75 9.97 -20.09
CA ASN A 450 49.59 9.74 -20.97
C ASN A 450 48.52 10.84 -20.90
N ASN A 451 48.51 11.69 -19.86
CA ASN A 451 47.54 12.79 -19.74
C ASN A 451 47.97 14.10 -20.42
N ARG A 452 49.26 14.27 -20.79
CA ARG A 452 49.70 15.45 -21.55
C ARG A 452 49.28 15.41 -23.03
N LEU A 453 48.99 14.23 -23.57
CA LEU A 453 48.54 14.06 -24.95
C LEU A 453 47.03 14.27 -25.14
N LYS A 454 46.21 14.12 -24.08
CA LYS A 454 44.74 14.25 -24.17
C LYS A 454 44.17 15.63 -23.84
N LYS A 455 44.93 16.54 -23.24
CA LYS A 455 44.44 17.88 -22.85
C LYS A 455 44.50 18.96 -23.95
N LYS A 456 44.86 18.61 -25.20
CA LYS A 456 44.94 19.59 -26.30
C LYS A 456 43.66 19.75 -27.14
N ASN A 457 42.63 18.92 -26.95
CA ASN A 457 41.48 18.90 -27.87
C ASN A 457 40.10 19.24 -27.29
N ASP A 458 39.96 19.63 -26.02
CA ASP A 458 38.66 20.06 -25.48
C ASP A 458 38.68 21.56 -25.11
N PHE A 459 38.83 22.39 -26.14
CA PHE A 459 38.27 23.75 -26.16
C PHE A 459 37.20 23.77 -27.24
N ASN A 460 35.94 23.66 -26.80
CA ASN A 460 34.70 24.14 -27.44
C ASN A 460 33.56 23.16 -27.16
N LEU A 461 32.64 23.55 -26.28
CA LEU A 461 31.19 23.60 -26.55
C LEU A 461 30.47 24.11 -25.30
N ASN A 462 29.84 25.27 -25.48
CA ASN A 462 28.79 25.98 -24.73
C ASN A 462 28.32 25.45 -23.37
#